data_AF-A0AA36I3Q2-F1
#
_entry.id   AF-A0AA36I3Q2-F1
#
_cell.length_a   1.000
_cell.length_b   1.000
_cell.length_c   1.000
_cell.angle_alpha   90.00
_cell.angle_beta   90.00
_cell.angle_gamma   90.00
#
_symmetry.space_group_name_H-M   'P 1'
#
loop_
_entity.id
_entity.type
_entity.pdbx_description
1 polymer ?
#
loop_
_entity_poly.entity_id
_entity_poly.type
_entity_poly.pdbx_seq_one_letter_code
_entity_poly.pdbx_strand_id
1 'polypeptide(L)'
;MGPVQSQLCVCWGPRNCSGPRLVAALDTKKKGVPGSGVPAQPHLVLHFDVNKTIVMVDTIQGIPSADVLNGILAECAWGRVKPPNGSPEHGWQLVCDKPLSVRPPETPELVSYLEYLEQILPGKAKDMKKKREQMWKKFTEPGQPGEELRPFYQQLESSLAGHRMVGTNMVIAAFFELLVELLNKGRSFSIVFRTFGSDLPAVQAEFNAFCAGQHPKYPDLRLDGSAEGKPDLRLKAENTGSWYRSSEDMSVVWGTVTLEEDLAAAGGVLDEFLSHPDNSGLTSSRGLEAVVEELRLRTSQPSVLALRDYFPYWQRGGQHGPYGKPLLVDTCDHRYHPVFFDDNITLDTEDTKIVDARDKTGRALWPVYAQRYFICRAEPLLALLDDRYFIRKVEEKERCFFRKRRARMRLRAATLAVSRIIRDDNVNIPNESQVEYDAWKQSRISLSRTHFSSSTAQDDEKEHEIVRKP
;
A
#
# COMPACT_ATOMS: atom_id res chain seq x y z
N MET A 1 -1.30 -29.34 6.61
CA MET A 1 -1.38 -28.41 7.75
C MET A 1 -1.93 -27.09 7.21
N GLY A 2 -3.24 -26.88 7.35
CA GLY A 2 -3.96 -25.78 6.69
C GLY A 2 -3.81 -24.42 7.41
N PRO A 3 -4.13 -23.30 6.74
CA PRO A 3 -4.04 -21.98 7.33
C PRO A 3 -5.27 -21.69 8.20
N VAL A 4 -5.03 -21.28 9.44
CA VAL A 4 -6.07 -20.80 10.37
C VAL A 4 -6.48 -19.39 9.94
N GLN A 5 -7.65 -19.24 9.32
CA GLN A 5 -8.33 -17.96 9.16
C GLN A 5 -9.17 -17.69 10.42
N SER A 6 -8.99 -16.51 11.01
CA SER A 6 -9.75 -16.07 12.17
C SER A 6 -11.03 -15.39 11.68
N GLN A 7 -12.17 -16.07 11.87
CA GLN A 7 -13.49 -15.46 11.77
C GLN A 7 -13.67 -14.50 12.96
N LEU A 8 -13.64 -13.20 12.70
CA LEU A 8 -14.07 -12.19 13.66
C LEU A 8 -15.58 -11.96 13.47
N CYS A 9 -16.38 -12.65 14.28
CA CYS A 9 -17.80 -12.38 14.42
C CYS A 9 -17.98 -11.10 15.27
N VAL A 10 -18.41 -10.01 14.65
CA VAL A 10 -18.68 -8.74 15.34
C VAL A 10 -20.15 -8.73 15.77
N CYS A 11 -20.39 -8.83 17.08
CA CYS A 11 -21.72 -8.69 17.66
C CYS A 11 -22.14 -7.22 17.70
N TRP A 12 -23.35 -6.92 17.23
CA TRP A 12 -23.91 -5.58 17.12
C TRP A 12 -24.72 -5.23 18.37
N GLY A 13 -24.42 -4.11 19.01
CA GLY A 13 -25.19 -3.53 20.11
C GLY A 13 -25.37 -2.01 19.95
N PRO A 14 -26.42 -1.40 20.53
CA PRO A 14 -26.72 0.01 20.36
C PRO A 14 -25.68 0.91 21.04
N ARG A 15 -25.31 2.01 20.36
CA ARG A 15 -24.22 2.93 20.72
C ARG A 15 -24.66 3.88 21.85
N ASN A 16 -23.88 3.94 22.93
CA ASN A 16 -23.95 5.03 23.91
C ASN A 16 -23.03 6.17 23.47
N CYS A 17 -23.61 7.36 23.26
CA CYS A 17 -22.90 8.59 22.95
C CYS A 17 -22.31 9.20 24.23
N SER A 18 -21.02 9.00 24.45
CA SER A 18 -20.22 9.82 25.38
C SER A 18 -18.93 10.20 24.68
N GLY A 19 -18.76 11.50 24.40
CA GLY A 19 -17.57 12.03 23.73
C GLY A 19 -16.28 11.74 24.52
N PRO A 20 -15.14 11.50 23.86
CA PRO A 20 -13.89 11.25 24.54
C PRO A 20 -13.37 12.53 25.22
N ARG A 21 -13.14 12.47 26.53
CA ARG A 21 -12.32 13.47 27.25
C ARG A 21 -10.88 13.37 26.73
N LEU A 22 -10.41 14.45 26.09
CA LEU A 22 -8.99 14.63 25.76
C LEU A 22 -8.16 14.54 27.05
N VAL A 23 -7.33 13.51 27.19
CA VAL A 23 -6.27 13.49 28.21
C VAL A 23 -5.05 14.17 27.59
N ALA A 24 -4.59 15.25 28.23
CA ALA A 24 -3.41 15.99 27.82
C ALA A 24 -2.17 15.07 27.78
N ALA A 25 -1.71 14.72 26.59
CA ALA A 25 -0.52 13.89 26.39
C ALA A 25 0.35 14.46 25.26
N LEU A 26 0.83 15.69 25.42
CA LEU A 26 1.98 16.21 24.67
C LEU A 26 2.84 17.07 25.61
N ASP A 27 3.43 16.42 26.63
CA ASP A 27 4.52 16.99 27.39
C ASP A 27 5.82 16.29 26.97
N THR A 28 6.49 16.86 25.97
CA THR A 28 7.77 16.35 25.43
C THR A 28 8.96 16.87 26.23
N LYS A 29 8.94 16.76 27.56
CA LYS A 29 10.14 16.91 28.40
C LYS A 29 10.19 15.94 29.58
N LYS A 30 10.23 14.63 29.31
CA LYS A 30 10.87 13.69 30.26
C LYS A 30 12.35 13.55 29.92
N LYS A 31 13.20 14.22 30.71
CA LYS A 31 14.62 13.85 30.87
C LYS A 31 14.66 12.39 31.31
N GLY A 32 14.97 11.51 30.37
CA GLY A 32 15.04 10.08 30.61
C GLY A 32 16.23 9.72 31.49
N VAL A 33 15.95 9.00 32.58
CA VAL A 33 16.94 8.19 33.30
C VAL A 33 17.51 7.16 32.31
N PRO A 34 18.85 7.05 32.16
CA PRO A 34 19.44 6.06 31.26
C PRO A 34 19.35 4.67 31.93
N GLY A 35 18.41 3.82 31.51
CA GLY A 35 18.33 2.49 32.13
C GLY A 35 17.20 1.53 31.79
N SER A 36 16.23 1.84 30.93
CA SER A 36 15.21 0.85 30.54
C SER A 36 14.79 1.03 29.08
N GLY A 37 15.59 0.50 28.16
CA GLY A 37 15.44 0.68 26.72
C GLY A 37 14.26 -0.09 26.13
N VAL A 38 13.05 0.47 26.23
CA VAL A 38 12.01 0.18 25.22
C VAL A 38 12.52 0.79 23.91
N PRO A 39 12.79 0.00 22.85
CA PRO A 39 13.22 0.58 21.60
C PRO A 39 12.15 1.56 21.12
N ALA A 40 12.58 2.80 20.79
CA ALA A 40 11.69 3.82 20.25
C ALA A 40 10.85 3.23 19.11
N GLN A 41 9.54 3.46 19.19
CA GLN A 41 8.64 3.00 18.14
C GLN A 41 8.98 3.72 16.82
N PRO A 42 8.90 3.04 15.66
CA PRO A 42 9.16 3.66 14.37
C PRO A 42 8.23 4.85 14.14
N HIS A 43 8.74 5.87 13.44
CA HIS A 43 7.94 6.92 12.84
C HIS A 43 7.06 6.33 11.73
N LEU A 44 5.75 6.55 11.80
CA LEU A 44 4.81 6.07 10.79
C LEU A 44 4.77 7.04 9.61
N VAL A 45 4.82 6.54 8.37
CA VAL A 45 4.58 7.38 7.17
C VAL A 45 3.36 6.80 6.46
N LEU A 46 2.21 7.42 6.65
CA LEU A 46 0.95 6.87 6.16
C LEU A 46 0.58 7.54 4.85
N HIS A 47 0.66 6.78 3.77
CA HIS A 47 0.20 7.19 2.46
C HIS A 47 -1.27 6.81 2.31
N PHE A 48 -2.11 7.77 1.98
CA PHE A 48 -3.52 7.55 1.70
C PHE A 48 -3.79 7.98 0.27
N ASP A 49 -4.23 7.04 -0.56
CA ASP A 49 -5.05 7.44 -1.69
C ASP A 49 -6.28 8.21 -1.19
N VAL A 50 -6.73 9.19 -1.98
CA VAL A 50 -7.87 10.02 -1.63
C VAL A 50 -9.17 9.31 -1.99
N ASN A 51 -9.38 9.04 -3.27
CA ASN A 51 -10.68 8.65 -3.82
C ASN A 51 -11.07 7.23 -3.39
N LYS A 52 -12.33 7.07 -2.95
CA LYS A 52 -12.88 5.82 -2.39
C LYS A 52 -12.08 5.21 -1.23
N THR A 53 -11.03 5.87 -0.76
CA THR A 53 -10.19 5.42 0.35
C THR A 53 -10.50 6.25 1.59
N ILE A 54 -10.32 7.56 1.52
CA ILE A 54 -10.72 8.50 2.58
C ILE A 54 -11.81 9.45 2.13
N VAL A 55 -11.99 9.65 0.81
CA VAL A 55 -13.03 10.51 0.23
C VAL A 55 -14.07 9.68 -0.51
N MET A 56 -15.34 9.85 -0.16
CA MET A 56 -16.48 9.11 -0.74
C MET A 56 -17.39 9.99 -1.62
N VAL A 57 -16.86 11.13 -2.07
CA VAL A 57 -17.56 12.07 -2.96
C VAL A 57 -16.62 12.45 -4.09
N ASP A 58 -17.04 12.22 -5.33
CA ASP A 58 -16.28 12.68 -6.50
C ASP A 58 -16.79 14.08 -6.90
N THR A 59 -16.12 15.12 -6.41
CA THR A 59 -16.45 16.51 -6.73
C THR A 59 -16.10 16.89 -8.16
N ILE A 60 -15.23 16.13 -8.84
CA ILE A 60 -14.76 16.42 -10.20
C ILE A 60 -15.75 15.88 -11.24
N GLN A 61 -16.31 14.69 -11.02
CA GLN A 61 -17.33 14.10 -11.90
C GLN A 61 -18.75 14.61 -11.61
N GLY A 62 -18.92 15.47 -10.59
CA GLY A 62 -20.24 15.98 -10.17
C GLY A 62 -21.17 14.86 -9.71
N ILE A 63 -20.60 13.74 -9.25
CA ILE A 63 -21.35 12.56 -8.81
C ILE A 63 -21.80 12.82 -7.37
N PRO A 64 -23.12 12.89 -7.09
CA PRO A 64 -23.60 13.03 -5.72
C PRO A 64 -23.07 11.90 -4.83
N SER A 65 -22.83 12.20 -3.56
CA SER A 65 -22.47 11.20 -2.53
C SER A 65 -23.36 9.96 -2.58
N ALA A 66 -24.65 10.17 -2.89
CA ALA A 66 -25.65 9.13 -3.11
C ALA A 66 -25.24 8.06 -4.13
N ASP A 67 -24.62 8.44 -5.24
CA ASP A 67 -24.22 7.51 -6.29
C ASP A 67 -23.05 6.64 -5.80
N VAL A 68 -22.02 7.24 -5.19
CA VAL A 68 -20.83 6.52 -4.70
C VAL A 68 -21.21 5.42 -3.71
N LEU A 69 -22.14 5.72 -2.79
CA LEU A 69 -22.64 4.73 -1.81
C LEU A 69 -23.33 3.54 -2.50
N ASN A 70 -24.15 3.79 -3.50
CA ASN A 70 -24.77 2.72 -4.28
C ASN A 70 -23.72 1.91 -5.05
N GLY A 71 -22.68 2.54 -5.59
CA GLY A 71 -21.54 1.85 -6.21
C GLY A 71 -20.81 0.93 -5.23
N ILE A 72 -20.54 1.39 -4.01
CA ILE A 72 -19.92 0.57 -2.94
C ILE A 72 -20.80 -0.63 -2.61
N LEU A 73 -22.11 -0.43 -2.46
CA LEU A 73 -23.04 -1.52 -2.16
C LEU A 73 -23.16 -2.50 -3.32
N ALA A 74 -23.19 -2.03 -4.56
CA ALA A 74 -23.19 -2.88 -5.76
C ALA A 74 -21.93 -3.76 -5.86
N GLU A 75 -20.77 -3.24 -5.44
CA GLU A 75 -19.51 -3.99 -5.38
C GLU A 75 -19.54 -5.05 -4.27
N CYS A 76 -20.17 -4.73 -3.14
CA CYS A 76 -20.21 -5.57 -1.94
C CYS A 76 -21.46 -6.47 -1.86
N ALA A 77 -22.35 -6.45 -2.85
CA ALA A 77 -23.56 -7.24 -2.87
C ALA A 77 -23.35 -8.49 -3.72
N TRP A 78 -23.53 -9.67 -3.11
CA TRP A 78 -23.24 -10.96 -3.73
C TRP A 78 -24.52 -11.71 -4.05
N GLY A 79 -24.62 -12.19 -5.29
CA GLY A 79 -25.83 -12.81 -5.81
C GLY A 79 -25.55 -13.89 -6.85
N ARG A 80 -26.62 -14.55 -7.29
CA ARG A 80 -26.58 -15.58 -8.34
C ARG A 80 -27.10 -15.00 -9.65
N VAL A 81 -26.43 -15.37 -10.73
CA VAL A 81 -26.93 -15.10 -12.08
C VAL A 81 -28.00 -16.13 -12.41
N LYS A 82 -29.23 -15.67 -12.69
CA LYS A 82 -30.33 -16.52 -13.16
C LYS A 82 -30.14 -16.84 -14.65
N PRO A 83 -30.56 -18.04 -15.09
CA PRO A 83 -30.64 -18.34 -16.52
C PRO A 83 -31.55 -17.32 -17.23
N PRO A 84 -31.24 -16.95 -18.47
CA PRO A 84 -32.00 -15.94 -19.20
C PRO A 84 -33.39 -16.49 -19.60
N ASN A 85 -34.38 -16.33 -18.73
CA ASN A 85 -35.78 -16.64 -19.03
C ASN A 85 -36.47 -15.44 -19.74
N GLY A 86 -35.79 -14.80 -20.68
CA GLY A 86 -36.38 -13.81 -21.59
C GLY A 86 -36.45 -12.35 -21.11
N SER A 87 -35.91 -11.98 -19.93
CA SER A 87 -35.69 -10.56 -19.60
C SER A 87 -34.28 -10.31 -19.05
N PRO A 88 -33.50 -9.37 -19.63
CA PRO A 88 -32.15 -9.04 -19.16
C PRO A 88 -32.13 -8.27 -17.83
N GLU A 89 -33.29 -7.80 -17.36
CA GLU A 89 -33.40 -6.91 -16.19
C GLU A 89 -33.40 -7.67 -14.85
N HIS A 90 -33.68 -8.98 -14.85
CA HIS A 90 -33.81 -9.82 -13.65
C HIS A 90 -32.80 -10.97 -13.61
N GLY A 91 -31.71 -10.85 -14.38
CA GLY A 91 -30.71 -11.90 -14.53
C GLY A 91 -29.79 -12.06 -13.31
N TRP A 92 -29.87 -11.20 -12.30
CA TRP A 92 -29.09 -11.31 -11.07
C TRP A 92 -30.02 -11.19 -9.86
N GLN A 93 -29.82 -12.05 -8.87
CA GLN A 93 -30.59 -12.04 -7.63
C GLN A 93 -29.64 -12.01 -6.43
N LEU A 94 -29.84 -11.04 -5.53
CA LEU A 94 -29.15 -10.94 -4.26
C LEU A 94 -29.33 -12.25 -3.45
N VAL A 95 -28.23 -12.74 -2.87
CA VAL A 95 -28.24 -13.92 -2.02
C VAL A 95 -27.83 -13.58 -0.59
N CYS A 96 -26.86 -12.68 -0.43
CA CYS A 96 -26.43 -12.23 0.89
C CYS A 96 -27.36 -11.13 1.42
N ASP A 97 -27.87 -11.32 2.64
CA ASP A 97 -28.74 -10.36 3.35
C ASP A 97 -27.99 -9.09 3.82
N LYS A 98 -26.66 -9.09 3.71
CA LYS A 98 -25.77 -8.00 4.11
C LYS A 98 -24.66 -7.80 3.08
N PRO A 99 -24.18 -6.56 2.90
CA PRO A 99 -23.03 -6.31 2.03
C PRO A 99 -21.75 -6.85 2.66
N LEU A 100 -20.89 -7.46 1.84
CA LEU A 100 -19.62 -8.05 2.24
C LEU A 100 -18.50 -7.51 1.33
N SER A 101 -17.43 -6.96 1.93
CA SER A 101 -16.29 -6.41 1.18
C SER A 101 -15.47 -7.43 0.41
N VAL A 102 -15.65 -8.71 0.70
CA VAL A 102 -15.00 -9.82 0.01
C VAL A 102 -16.05 -10.86 -0.36
N ARG A 103 -15.79 -11.56 -1.47
CA ARG A 103 -16.61 -12.69 -1.88
C ARG A 103 -16.62 -13.75 -0.77
N PRO A 104 -17.78 -14.29 -0.39
CA PRO A 104 -17.84 -15.39 0.56
C PRO A 104 -17.05 -16.59 0.04
N PRO A 105 -16.05 -17.10 0.79
CA PRO A 105 -15.21 -18.20 0.32
C PRO A 105 -15.97 -19.53 0.22
N GLU A 106 -17.05 -19.70 0.98
CA GLU A 106 -17.90 -20.90 0.96
C GLU A 106 -18.77 -21.00 -0.31
N THR A 107 -19.00 -19.88 -0.99
CA THR A 107 -19.82 -19.79 -2.21
C THR A 107 -19.11 -18.98 -3.29
N PRO A 108 -17.99 -19.49 -3.85
CA PRO A 108 -17.16 -18.77 -4.81
C PRO A 108 -17.85 -18.50 -6.15
N GLU A 109 -18.97 -19.19 -6.42
CA GLU A 109 -19.81 -19.01 -7.59
C GLU A 109 -20.67 -17.74 -7.56
N LEU A 110 -20.80 -17.09 -6.40
CA LEU A 110 -21.51 -15.82 -6.31
C LEU A 110 -20.73 -14.74 -7.06
N VAL A 111 -21.50 -13.86 -7.71
CA VAL A 111 -21.01 -12.75 -8.51
C VAL A 111 -21.54 -11.47 -7.88
N SER A 112 -20.69 -10.46 -7.72
CA SER A 112 -21.14 -9.14 -7.27
C SER A 112 -22.04 -8.49 -8.31
N TYR A 113 -22.88 -7.52 -7.93
CA TYR A 113 -23.70 -6.82 -8.92
C TYR A 113 -22.83 -6.10 -9.97
N LEU A 114 -21.70 -5.49 -9.56
CA LEU A 114 -20.78 -4.86 -10.52
C LEU A 114 -20.14 -5.87 -11.49
N GLU A 115 -19.67 -7.02 -11.01
CA GLU A 115 -19.13 -8.08 -11.87
C GLU A 115 -20.20 -8.60 -12.85
N TYR A 116 -21.46 -8.71 -12.41
CA TYR A 116 -22.58 -9.06 -13.28
C TYR A 116 -22.79 -8.01 -14.38
N LEU A 117 -22.77 -6.72 -14.03
CA LEU A 117 -22.88 -5.62 -15.01
C LEU A 117 -21.74 -5.65 -16.04
N GLU A 118 -20.53 -6.02 -15.63
CA GLU A 118 -19.41 -6.20 -16.56
C GLU A 118 -19.59 -7.40 -17.51
N GLN A 119 -20.29 -8.46 -17.08
CA GLN A 119 -20.61 -9.60 -17.94
C GLN A 119 -21.68 -9.27 -18.98
N ILE A 120 -22.75 -8.56 -18.60
CA ILE A 120 -23.86 -8.24 -19.51
C ILE A 120 -23.61 -7.01 -20.39
N LEU A 121 -22.72 -6.11 -19.96
CA LEU A 121 -22.31 -4.92 -20.70
C LEU A 121 -20.77 -4.92 -20.79
N PRO A 122 -20.15 -5.82 -21.57
CA PRO A 122 -18.70 -5.97 -21.60
C PRO A 122 -18.00 -4.80 -22.30
N GLY A 123 -16.73 -4.61 -21.95
CA GLY A 123 -15.83 -3.68 -22.62
C GLY A 123 -15.67 -2.30 -21.95
N LYS A 124 -14.66 -1.57 -22.44
CA LYS A 124 -14.24 -0.26 -21.92
C LYS A 124 -14.82 0.93 -22.72
N ALA A 125 -15.70 0.66 -23.68
CA ALA A 125 -16.34 1.72 -24.47
C ALA A 125 -17.14 2.66 -23.56
N LYS A 126 -17.09 3.97 -23.86
CA LYS A 126 -17.63 5.03 -22.99
C LYS A 126 -19.14 4.89 -22.75
N ASP A 127 -19.87 4.44 -23.75
CA ASP A 127 -21.30 4.17 -23.70
C ASP A 127 -21.63 2.99 -22.77
N MET A 128 -20.87 1.88 -22.85
CA MET A 128 -21.04 0.73 -21.95
C MET A 128 -20.73 1.10 -20.51
N LYS A 129 -19.64 1.85 -20.27
CA LYS A 129 -19.31 2.38 -18.94
C LYS A 129 -20.47 3.21 -18.39
N LYS A 130 -21.00 4.14 -19.18
CA LYS A 130 -22.10 5.01 -18.78
C LYS A 130 -23.39 4.23 -18.48
N LYS A 131 -23.69 3.17 -19.24
CA LYS A 131 -24.83 2.28 -18.96
C LYS A 131 -24.66 1.54 -17.64
N ARG A 132 -23.48 0.97 -17.37
CA ARG A 132 -23.18 0.32 -16.08
C ARG A 132 -23.35 1.30 -14.93
N GLU A 133 -22.83 2.52 -15.08
CA GLU A 133 -22.99 3.61 -14.11
C GLU A 133 -24.45 3.94 -13.83
N GLN A 134 -25.28 4.10 -14.86
CA GLN A 134 -26.70 4.37 -14.68
C GLN A 134 -27.42 3.26 -13.89
N MET A 135 -27.01 2.00 -14.05
CA MET A 135 -27.62 0.88 -13.35
C MET A 135 -27.18 0.81 -11.89
N TRP A 136 -25.87 0.86 -11.60
CA TRP A 136 -25.43 0.77 -10.21
C TRP A 136 -25.76 2.02 -9.40
N LYS A 137 -25.89 3.21 -10.00
CA LYS A 137 -26.28 4.45 -9.28
C LYS A 137 -27.63 4.34 -8.58
N LYS A 138 -28.50 3.47 -9.07
CA LYS A 138 -29.85 3.23 -8.54
C LYS A 138 -29.96 1.92 -7.77
N PHE A 139 -28.85 1.20 -7.53
CA PHE A 139 -28.86 -0.20 -7.11
C PHE A 139 -29.79 -0.51 -5.92
N THR A 140 -29.90 0.39 -4.94
CA THR A 140 -30.76 0.22 -3.75
C THR A 140 -32.13 0.93 -3.82
N GLU A 141 -32.48 1.56 -4.95
CA GLU A 141 -33.80 2.18 -5.13
C GLU A 141 -34.92 1.12 -5.18
N PRO A 142 -36.18 1.48 -4.88
CA PRO A 142 -37.31 0.55 -4.98
C PRO A 142 -37.42 -0.09 -6.36
N GLY A 143 -37.61 -1.41 -6.39
CA GLY A 143 -37.68 -2.22 -7.61
C GLY A 143 -36.32 -2.55 -8.24
N GLN A 144 -35.20 -2.13 -7.65
CA GLN A 144 -33.87 -2.45 -8.16
C GLN A 144 -33.27 -3.69 -7.49
N PRO A 145 -32.28 -4.37 -8.10
CA PRO A 145 -31.79 -5.65 -7.61
C PRO A 145 -31.21 -5.65 -6.19
N GLY A 146 -30.82 -4.48 -5.67
CA GLY A 146 -30.28 -4.29 -4.33
C GLY A 146 -31.24 -3.59 -3.36
N GLU A 147 -32.55 -3.51 -3.66
CA GLU A 147 -33.55 -2.84 -2.81
C GLU A 147 -33.47 -3.30 -1.34
N GLU A 148 -33.26 -4.58 -1.09
CA GLU A 148 -33.13 -5.15 0.26
C GLU A 148 -31.94 -4.56 1.05
N LEU A 149 -30.94 -4.00 0.38
CA LEU A 149 -29.79 -3.35 0.99
C LEU A 149 -29.98 -1.85 1.26
N ARG A 150 -31.17 -1.29 0.99
CA ARG A 150 -31.50 0.13 1.26
C ARG A 150 -31.26 0.56 2.71
N PRO A 151 -31.51 -0.26 3.75
CA PRO A 151 -31.16 0.12 5.13
C PRO A 151 -29.66 0.36 5.31
N PHE A 152 -28.79 -0.41 4.64
CA PHE A 152 -27.35 -0.21 4.68
C PHE A 152 -26.94 1.08 3.99
N TYR A 153 -27.58 1.41 2.86
CA TYR A 153 -27.38 2.70 2.20
C TYR A 153 -27.65 3.87 3.15
N GLN A 154 -28.79 3.86 3.84
CA GLN A 154 -29.16 4.91 4.81
C GLN A 154 -28.17 5.01 5.97
N GLN A 155 -27.63 3.86 6.41
CA GLN A 155 -26.58 3.82 7.42
C GLN A 155 -25.28 4.47 6.93
N LEU A 156 -24.85 4.17 5.69
CA LEU A 156 -23.65 4.78 5.09
C LEU A 156 -23.83 6.29 4.91
N GLU A 157 -25.00 6.72 4.43
CA GLU A 157 -25.35 8.14 4.28
C GLU A 157 -25.33 8.87 5.63
N SER A 158 -25.90 8.27 6.67
CA SER A 158 -25.88 8.81 8.03
C SER A 158 -24.47 8.93 8.60
N SER A 159 -23.59 7.96 8.30
CA SER A 159 -22.19 7.99 8.71
C SER A 159 -21.44 9.19 8.10
N LEU A 160 -21.62 9.42 6.79
CA LEU A 160 -21.08 10.60 6.10
C LEU A 160 -21.68 11.91 6.65
N ALA A 161 -23.00 11.93 6.89
CA ALA A 161 -23.69 13.12 7.38
C ALA A 161 -23.35 13.47 8.85
N GLY A 162 -22.96 12.51 9.67
CA GLY A 162 -22.54 12.73 11.06
C GLY A 162 -21.17 13.41 11.19
N HIS A 163 -20.39 13.45 10.11
CA HIS A 163 -19.02 13.95 10.07
C HIS A 163 -18.83 15.19 9.20
N ARG A 164 -19.93 15.85 8.83
CA ARG A 164 -19.89 17.03 7.96
C ARG A 164 -19.13 18.17 8.62
N MET A 165 -18.15 18.72 7.92
CA MET A 165 -17.71 20.08 8.19
C MET A 165 -18.70 21.05 7.55
N VAL A 166 -18.84 22.26 8.09
CA VAL A 166 -19.73 23.26 7.48
C VAL A 166 -19.22 23.56 6.07
N GLY A 167 -19.93 23.06 5.06
CA GLY A 167 -19.60 23.27 3.65
C GLY A 167 -18.83 22.14 2.93
N THR A 168 -18.37 21.09 3.61
CA THR A 168 -17.67 19.95 2.96
C THR A 168 -18.06 18.58 3.56
N ASN A 169 -18.18 17.56 2.72
CA ASN A 169 -18.57 16.18 3.09
C ASN A 169 -17.60 15.14 2.51
N MET A 170 -16.31 15.44 2.47
CA MET A 170 -15.40 14.63 1.66
C MET A 170 -14.75 13.53 2.48
N VAL A 171 -14.10 13.85 3.59
CA VAL A 171 -13.23 12.92 4.32
C VAL A 171 -14.00 12.13 5.39
N ILE A 172 -13.86 10.81 5.37
CA ILE A 172 -14.60 9.92 6.28
C ILE A 172 -14.08 9.95 7.72
N ALA A 173 -15.00 9.68 8.65
CA ALA A 173 -14.76 9.57 10.09
C ALA A 173 -13.52 8.76 10.47
N ALA A 174 -13.38 7.56 9.89
CA ALA A 174 -12.34 6.62 10.27
C ALA A 174 -10.92 7.16 10.06
N PHE A 175 -10.74 8.09 9.12
CA PHE A 175 -9.45 8.76 8.91
C PHE A 175 -9.13 9.71 10.07
N PHE A 176 -10.06 10.58 10.46
CA PHE A 176 -9.84 11.51 11.58
C PHE A 176 -9.67 10.78 12.92
N GLU A 177 -10.43 9.72 13.15
CA GLU A 177 -10.32 8.88 14.35
C GLU A 177 -8.93 8.22 14.45
N LEU A 178 -8.34 7.81 13.32
CA LEU A 178 -6.95 7.35 13.30
C LEU A 178 -5.99 8.45 13.78
N LEU A 179 -6.13 9.68 13.28
CA LEU A 179 -5.23 10.77 13.67
C LEU A 179 -5.35 11.09 15.16
N VAL A 180 -6.59 11.16 15.67
CA VAL A 180 -6.86 11.37 17.10
C VAL A 180 -6.23 10.26 17.94
N GLU A 181 -6.38 8.99 17.54
CA GLU A 181 -5.77 7.86 18.24
C GLU A 181 -4.23 7.94 18.24
N LEU A 182 -3.61 8.30 17.11
CA LEU A 182 -2.16 8.44 17.00
C LEU A 182 -1.64 9.58 17.90
N LEU A 183 -2.33 10.71 17.93
CA LEU A 183 -2.01 11.85 18.79
C LEU A 183 -2.15 11.50 20.26
N ASN A 184 -3.25 10.84 20.66
CA ASN A 184 -3.49 10.40 22.03
C ASN A 184 -2.41 9.40 22.52
N LYS A 185 -1.88 8.57 21.61
CA LYS A 185 -0.78 7.64 21.89
C LYS A 185 0.60 8.30 21.87
N GLY A 186 0.70 9.59 21.53
CA GLY A 186 1.99 10.27 21.33
C GLY A 186 2.82 9.62 20.21
N ARG A 187 2.18 9.04 19.19
CA ARG A 187 2.88 8.42 18.06
C ARG A 187 3.48 9.51 17.17
N SER A 188 4.70 9.28 16.73
CA SER A 188 5.33 10.09 15.69
C SER A 188 4.86 9.56 14.32
N PHE A 189 4.20 10.41 13.53
CA PHE A 189 3.68 10.04 12.22
C PHE A 189 3.70 11.21 11.23
N SER A 190 3.75 10.88 9.94
CA SER A 190 3.50 11.79 8.82
C SER A 190 2.39 11.25 7.94
N ILE A 191 1.62 12.14 7.31
CA ILE A 191 0.56 11.79 6.35
C ILE A 191 1.00 12.20 4.96
N VAL A 192 0.75 11.36 3.96
CA VAL A 192 0.97 11.68 2.55
C VAL A 192 -0.31 11.39 1.79
N PHE A 193 -1.04 12.44 1.40
CA PHE A 193 -2.18 12.31 0.51
C PHE A 193 -1.69 12.01 -0.92
N ARG A 194 -2.33 11.05 -1.57
CA ARG A 194 -2.00 10.52 -2.90
C ARG A 194 -3.24 10.52 -3.76
N THR A 195 -3.12 10.84 -5.04
CA THR A 195 -4.22 10.70 -6.01
C THR A 195 -3.66 10.82 -7.42
N PHE A 196 -4.30 10.17 -8.40
CA PHE A 196 -4.08 10.49 -9.81
C PHE A 196 -4.94 11.70 -10.26
N GLY A 197 -6.03 11.98 -9.55
CA GLY A 197 -7.02 13.01 -9.90
C GLY A 197 -6.67 14.41 -9.38
N SER A 198 -7.68 15.28 -9.33
CA SER A 198 -7.56 16.69 -8.93
C SER A 198 -8.20 17.00 -7.57
N ASP A 199 -8.37 16.00 -6.70
CA ASP A 199 -9.08 16.10 -5.43
C ASP A 199 -8.28 16.79 -4.30
N LEU A 200 -6.97 16.95 -4.49
CA LEU A 200 -6.06 17.47 -3.45
C LEU A 200 -6.45 18.85 -2.89
N PRO A 201 -6.87 19.85 -3.70
CA PRO A 201 -7.27 21.15 -3.16
C PRO A 201 -8.47 21.07 -2.21
N ALA A 202 -9.42 20.18 -2.50
CA ALA A 202 -10.60 20.01 -1.66
C ALA A 202 -10.26 19.26 -0.36
N VAL A 203 -9.41 18.22 -0.45
CA VAL A 203 -8.84 17.53 0.73
C VAL A 203 -8.03 18.50 1.59
N GLN A 204 -7.21 19.35 0.98
CA GLN A 204 -6.42 20.37 1.68
C GLN A 204 -7.31 21.30 2.49
N ALA A 205 -8.38 21.82 1.89
CA ALA A 205 -9.31 22.72 2.56
C ALA A 205 -9.94 22.06 3.80
N GLU A 206 -10.50 20.86 3.65
CA GLU A 206 -11.16 20.13 4.74
C GLU A 206 -10.16 19.73 5.85
N PHE A 207 -9.00 19.19 5.46
CA PHE A 207 -7.99 18.77 6.40
C PHE A 207 -7.36 19.94 7.17
N ASN A 208 -7.14 21.08 6.52
CA ASN A 208 -6.64 22.29 7.18
C ASN A 208 -7.66 22.88 8.15
N ALA A 209 -8.95 22.81 7.82
CA ALA A 209 -10.01 23.23 8.72
C ALA A 209 -10.10 22.31 9.95
N PHE A 210 -9.93 21.00 9.78
CA PHE A 210 -9.75 20.06 10.91
C PHE A 210 -8.55 20.45 11.79
N CYS A 211 -7.39 20.72 11.18
CA CYS A 211 -6.20 21.15 11.93
C CYS A 211 -6.40 22.47 12.67
N ALA A 212 -7.25 23.37 12.18
CA ALA A 212 -7.58 24.63 12.84
C ALA A 212 -8.67 24.50 13.94
N GLY A 213 -9.12 23.28 14.27
CA GLY A 213 -10.17 23.03 15.26
C GLY A 213 -11.57 23.40 14.77
N GLN A 214 -11.79 23.45 13.46
CA GLN A 214 -13.09 23.81 12.86
C GLN A 214 -13.96 22.58 12.57
N HIS A 215 -13.46 21.37 12.83
CA HIS A 215 -14.22 20.15 12.65
C HIS A 215 -15.24 19.97 13.81
N PRO A 216 -16.56 19.81 13.53
CA PRO A 216 -17.59 19.82 14.58
C PRO A 216 -17.43 18.76 15.68
N LYS A 217 -16.90 17.58 15.33
CA LYS A 217 -16.61 16.49 16.30
C LYS A 217 -15.34 16.71 17.14
N TYR A 218 -14.42 17.58 16.69
CA TYR A 218 -13.11 17.79 17.34
C TYR A 218 -12.76 19.27 17.54
N PRO A 219 -13.65 20.08 18.16
CA PRO A 219 -13.44 21.53 18.28
C PRO A 219 -12.22 21.90 19.15
N ASP A 220 -11.84 21.02 20.07
CA ASP A 220 -10.72 21.24 21.00
C ASP A 220 -9.35 20.80 20.43
N LEU A 221 -9.35 20.15 19.26
CA LEU A 221 -8.12 19.69 18.63
C LEU A 221 -7.56 20.77 17.71
N ARG A 222 -6.37 21.29 18.05
CA ARG A 222 -5.62 22.22 17.20
C ARG A 222 -4.26 21.65 16.83
N LEU A 223 -3.99 21.59 15.53
CA LEU A 223 -2.79 21.08 14.87
C LEU A 223 -2.30 22.10 13.83
N ASP A 224 -2.54 23.39 14.08
CA ASP A 224 -2.20 24.51 13.20
C ASP A 224 -0.95 25.28 13.69
N GLY A 225 -0.26 24.74 14.70
CA GLY A 225 0.89 25.36 15.36
C GLY A 225 0.54 26.44 16.39
N SER A 226 -0.75 26.74 16.61
CA SER A 226 -1.17 27.77 17.59
C SER A 226 -1.07 27.30 19.05
N ALA A 227 -1.10 25.98 19.29
CA ALA A 227 -1.03 25.38 20.61
C ALA A 227 0.40 24.95 20.95
N GLU A 228 0.86 25.31 22.15
CA GLU A 228 2.20 24.96 22.65
C GLU A 228 2.43 23.43 22.60
N GLY A 229 3.58 23.02 22.05
CA GLY A 229 3.97 21.61 21.94
C GLY A 229 3.23 20.79 20.87
N LYS A 230 2.28 21.39 20.12
CA LYS A 230 1.58 20.71 19.02
C LYS A 230 2.19 21.07 17.65
N PRO A 231 2.38 20.10 16.75
CA PRO A 231 2.87 20.39 15.39
C PRO A 231 1.83 21.17 14.58
N ASP A 232 2.30 21.98 13.62
CA ASP A 232 1.48 22.48 12.52
C ASP A 232 1.45 21.39 11.43
N LEU A 233 0.33 20.68 11.35
CA LEU A 233 0.10 19.63 10.37
C LEU A 233 -0.72 20.12 9.18
N ARG A 234 -1.01 21.42 9.05
CA ARG A 234 -1.72 21.91 7.88
C ARG A 234 -0.91 21.63 6.61
N LEU A 235 -1.61 21.21 5.56
CA LEU A 235 -1.07 21.04 4.23
C LEU A 235 -0.91 22.41 3.57
N LYS A 236 0.33 22.80 3.27
CA LYS A 236 0.71 24.09 2.66
C LYS A 236 1.26 23.86 1.26
N ALA A 237 1.35 24.93 0.46
CA ALA A 237 1.81 24.86 -0.93
C ALA A 237 3.21 24.23 -1.04
N GLU A 238 4.13 24.55 -0.13
CA GLU A 238 5.47 23.99 -0.08
C GLU A 238 5.51 22.48 0.21
N ASN A 239 4.41 21.91 0.70
CA ASN A 239 4.24 20.48 0.99
C ASN A 239 3.48 19.73 -0.12
N THR A 240 3.16 20.41 -1.21
CA THR A 240 2.46 19.83 -2.37
C THR A 240 3.43 19.55 -3.50
N GLY A 241 3.20 18.46 -4.23
CA GLY A 241 4.00 18.13 -5.40
C GLY A 241 3.30 17.17 -6.36
N SER A 242 3.93 16.94 -7.49
CA SER A 242 3.52 16.00 -8.52
C SER A 242 4.66 15.05 -8.85
N TRP A 243 4.33 13.77 -8.94
CA TRP A 243 5.21 12.80 -9.54
C TRP A 243 5.33 13.04 -11.04
N TYR A 244 6.51 12.81 -11.58
CA TYR A 244 6.74 12.58 -12.99
C TYR A 244 7.43 11.24 -13.16
N ARG A 245 6.98 10.46 -14.15
CA ARG A 245 7.53 9.14 -14.43
C ARG A 245 7.67 8.87 -15.93
N SER A 246 8.81 8.31 -16.30
CA SER A 246 9.08 7.71 -17.59
C SER A 246 9.78 6.36 -17.41
N SER A 247 10.20 5.72 -18.51
CA SER A 247 11.05 4.53 -18.44
C SER A 247 12.46 4.84 -17.88
N GLU A 248 12.87 6.09 -17.93
CA GLU A 248 14.24 6.53 -17.61
C GLU A 248 14.30 7.43 -16.38
N ASP A 249 13.19 8.04 -16.00
CA ASP A 249 13.14 9.03 -14.91
C ASP A 249 12.02 8.76 -13.91
N MET A 250 12.34 9.06 -12.64
CA MET A 250 11.44 9.13 -11.52
C MET A 250 11.77 10.42 -10.78
N SER A 251 10.86 11.38 -10.88
CA SER A 251 11.04 12.73 -10.34
C SER A 251 9.83 13.14 -9.52
N VAL A 252 10.06 14.04 -8.56
CA VAL A 252 8.99 14.78 -7.86
C VAL A 252 9.21 16.26 -8.10
N VAL A 253 8.20 16.94 -8.63
CA VAL A 253 8.17 18.39 -8.80
C VAL A 253 7.33 18.98 -7.67
N TRP A 254 7.91 19.85 -6.86
CA TRP A 254 7.25 20.49 -5.72
C TRP A 254 6.72 21.87 -6.11
N GLY A 255 5.62 22.26 -5.47
CA GLY A 255 4.94 23.54 -5.71
C GLY A 255 3.85 23.48 -6.79
N THR A 256 3.57 22.29 -7.34
CA THR A 256 2.49 22.07 -8.31
C THR A 256 1.76 20.75 -8.03
N VAL A 257 0.46 20.73 -8.33
CA VAL A 257 -0.39 19.52 -8.37
C VAL A 257 -1.06 19.37 -9.74
N THR A 258 -0.65 20.15 -10.73
CA THR A 258 -1.22 20.20 -12.10
C THR A 258 -0.19 19.84 -13.16
N LEU A 259 0.96 19.29 -12.74
CA LEU A 259 2.08 18.97 -13.63
C LEU A 259 1.65 18.14 -14.85
N GLU A 260 0.71 17.21 -14.69
CA GLU A 260 0.24 16.38 -15.80
C GLU A 260 -0.40 17.21 -16.92
N GLU A 261 -1.34 18.10 -16.60
CA GLU A 261 -2.00 18.97 -17.56
C GLU A 261 -1.03 20.01 -18.13
N ASP A 262 -0.24 20.62 -17.25
CA ASP A 262 0.70 21.68 -17.62
C ASP A 262 1.78 21.15 -18.56
N LEU A 263 2.29 19.95 -18.29
CA LEU A 263 3.28 19.29 -19.13
C LEU A 263 2.69 18.86 -20.47
N ALA A 264 1.44 18.36 -20.48
CA ALA A 264 0.75 18.04 -21.73
C ALA A 264 0.54 19.28 -22.61
N ALA A 265 0.23 20.44 -22.01
CA ALA A 265 0.11 21.71 -22.71
C ALA A 265 1.47 22.24 -23.22
N ALA A 266 2.55 21.96 -22.49
CA ALA A 266 3.91 22.40 -22.81
C ALA A 266 4.70 21.44 -23.74
N GLY A 267 4.05 20.43 -24.35
CA GLY A 267 4.70 19.52 -25.30
C GLY A 267 5.32 18.26 -24.71
N GLY A 268 5.16 18.01 -23.40
CA GLY A 268 5.45 16.71 -22.77
C GLY A 268 6.86 16.55 -22.20
N VAL A 269 7.75 17.54 -22.36
CA VAL A 269 9.17 17.43 -21.97
C VAL A 269 9.43 18.13 -20.64
N LEU A 270 9.74 17.36 -19.59
CA LEU A 270 9.88 17.89 -18.22
C LEU A 270 10.97 18.96 -18.10
N ASP A 271 12.09 18.81 -18.82
CA ASP A 271 13.21 19.75 -18.79
C ASP A 271 12.86 21.10 -19.38
N GLU A 272 12.15 21.10 -20.51
CA GLU A 272 11.66 22.30 -21.16
C GLU A 272 10.62 23.00 -20.28
N PHE A 273 9.70 22.23 -19.69
CA PHE A 273 8.71 22.75 -18.75
C PHE A 273 9.36 23.43 -17.55
N LEU A 274 10.31 22.77 -16.87
CA LEU A 274 10.97 23.33 -15.68
C LEU A 274 11.92 24.49 -16.00
N SER A 275 12.43 24.58 -17.23
CA SER A 275 13.29 25.69 -17.66
C SER A 275 12.50 26.95 -18.05
N HIS A 276 11.18 26.87 -18.16
CA HIS A 276 10.34 28.01 -18.50
C HIS A 276 10.34 29.07 -17.38
N PRO A 277 10.48 30.37 -17.68
CA PRO A 277 10.56 31.43 -16.66
C PRO A 277 9.37 31.44 -15.67
N ASP A 278 8.17 31.16 -16.16
CA ASP A 278 6.94 31.09 -15.35
C ASP A 278 6.96 29.97 -14.29
N ASN A 279 7.83 28.97 -14.46
CA ASN A 279 7.97 27.83 -13.57
C ASN A 279 9.18 27.94 -12.62
N SER A 280 9.84 29.10 -12.56
CA SER A 280 11.02 29.34 -11.73
C SER A 280 10.80 29.17 -10.22
N GLY A 281 9.54 29.18 -9.76
CA GLY A 281 9.17 28.88 -8.38
C GLY A 281 9.06 27.39 -8.04
N LEU A 282 9.09 26.51 -9.04
CA LEU A 282 9.03 25.06 -8.85
C LEU A 282 10.41 24.51 -8.50
N THR A 283 10.43 23.50 -7.64
CA THR A 283 11.66 22.74 -7.35
C THR A 283 11.47 21.29 -7.76
N SER A 284 12.53 20.59 -8.12
CA SER A 284 12.43 19.17 -8.48
C SER A 284 13.53 18.33 -7.86
N SER A 285 13.15 17.15 -7.39
CA SER A 285 14.08 16.08 -6.99
C SER A 285 14.07 15.04 -8.11
N ARG A 286 15.22 14.82 -8.73
CA ARG A 286 15.33 14.03 -9.96
C ARG A 286 16.15 12.77 -9.75
N GLY A 287 15.66 11.68 -10.33
CA GLY A 287 16.24 10.36 -10.14
C GLY A 287 15.97 9.79 -8.75
N LEU A 288 16.08 8.46 -8.68
CA LEU A 288 15.65 7.70 -7.52
C LEU A 288 16.30 8.14 -6.20
N GLU A 289 17.62 8.33 -6.17
CA GLU A 289 18.35 8.64 -4.93
C GLU A 289 17.91 9.98 -4.33
N ALA A 290 17.86 11.04 -5.16
CA ALA A 290 17.42 12.35 -4.72
C ALA A 290 15.95 12.35 -4.28
N VAL A 291 15.08 11.61 -4.98
CA VAL A 291 13.68 11.46 -4.58
C VAL A 291 13.54 10.73 -3.23
N VAL A 292 14.30 9.64 -3.01
CA VAL A 292 14.29 8.92 -1.73
C VAL A 292 14.76 9.83 -0.60
N GLU A 293 15.85 10.57 -0.80
CA GLU A 293 16.38 11.50 0.19
C GLU A 293 15.40 12.63 0.51
N GLU A 294 14.81 13.24 -0.51
CA GLU A 294 13.86 14.34 -0.34
C GLU A 294 12.60 13.90 0.41
N LEU A 295 11.99 12.78 0.01
CA LEU A 295 10.81 12.25 0.69
C LEU A 295 11.12 11.91 2.14
N ARG A 296 12.31 11.35 2.40
CA ARG A 296 12.77 11.04 3.75
C ARG A 296 12.97 12.32 4.57
N LEU A 297 13.58 13.37 4.01
CA LEU A 297 13.80 14.63 4.71
C LEU A 297 12.46 15.25 5.11
N ARG A 298 11.52 15.31 4.16
CA ARG A 298 10.17 15.87 4.37
C ARG A 298 9.31 15.08 5.35
N THR A 299 9.59 13.79 5.53
CA THR A 299 8.86 12.90 6.46
C THR A 299 9.71 12.47 7.67
N SER A 300 10.83 13.16 7.92
CA SER A 300 11.75 12.85 9.04
C SER A 300 11.17 13.24 10.41
N GLN A 301 10.20 14.14 10.41
CA GLN A 301 9.44 14.64 11.55
C GLN A 301 7.96 14.64 11.18
N PRO A 302 7.03 14.72 12.15
CA PRO A 302 5.61 14.80 11.86
C PRO A 302 5.28 15.90 10.85
N SER A 303 4.80 15.50 9.69
CA SER A 303 4.48 16.40 8.58
C SER A 303 3.31 15.87 7.76
N VAL A 304 2.79 16.72 6.88
CA VAL A 304 1.75 16.36 5.94
C VAL A 304 2.18 16.77 4.55
N LEU A 305 2.11 15.84 3.60
CA LEU A 305 2.42 16.05 2.19
C LEU A 305 1.19 15.72 1.34
N ALA A 306 1.11 16.31 0.16
CA ALA A 306 0.16 15.90 -0.86
C ALA A 306 0.88 15.76 -2.20
N LEU A 307 0.81 14.56 -2.77
CA LEU A 307 1.48 14.22 -4.01
C LEU A 307 0.46 13.75 -5.02
N ARG A 308 0.37 14.45 -6.15
CA ARG A 308 -0.36 13.94 -7.30
C ARG A 308 0.50 12.93 -8.05
N ASP A 309 0.00 11.72 -8.19
CA ASP A 309 0.63 10.64 -8.92
C ASP A 309 0.49 10.81 -10.43
N TYR A 310 1.44 10.25 -11.19
CA TYR A 310 1.52 10.47 -12.63
C TYR A 310 0.71 9.44 -13.44
N PHE A 311 -0.54 9.77 -13.75
CA PHE A 311 -1.48 8.86 -14.43
C PHE A 311 -1.01 8.38 -15.82
N PRO A 312 -0.36 9.21 -16.68
CA PRO A 312 0.00 8.79 -18.03
C PRO A 312 0.96 7.60 -18.05
N TYR A 313 1.85 7.50 -17.05
CA TYR A 313 2.77 6.37 -16.95
C TYR A 313 2.05 5.07 -16.55
N TRP A 314 1.15 5.15 -15.56
CA TRP A 314 0.34 3.99 -15.14
C TRP A 314 -0.58 3.51 -16.27
N GLN A 315 -1.21 4.44 -16.99
CA GLN A 315 -2.08 4.13 -18.13
C GLN A 315 -1.33 3.43 -19.27
N ARG A 316 -0.15 3.94 -19.67
CA ARG A 316 0.68 3.29 -20.70
C ARG A 316 1.20 1.93 -20.27
N GLY A 317 1.43 1.75 -18.96
CA GLY A 317 1.81 0.48 -18.35
C GLY A 317 0.68 -0.53 -18.17
N GLY A 318 -0.46 -0.36 -18.85
CA GLY A 318 -1.59 -1.27 -18.76
C GLY A 318 -2.33 -1.25 -17.43
N GLN A 319 -2.10 -0.22 -16.59
CA GLN A 319 -2.66 -0.09 -15.25
C GLN A 319 -2.22 -1.20 -14.28
N HIS A 320 -0.96 -1.64 -14.41
CA HIS A 320 -0.31 -2.60 -13.53
C HIS A 320 0.52 -1.92 -12.43
N GLY A 321 0.73 -2.63 -11.32
CA GLY A 321 1.43 -2.17 -10.13
C GLY A 321 2.81 -1.55 -10.38
N PRO A 322 3.71 -2.15 -11.20
CA PRO A 322 5.04 -1.60 -11.49
C PRO A 322 5.04 -0.21 -12.14
N TYR A 323 3.91 0.22 -12.71
CA TYR A 323 3.72 1.54 -13.33
C TYR A 323 2.86 2.48 -12.48
N GLY A 324 2.35 1.99 -11.35
CA GLY A 324 1.46 2.72 -10.46
C GLY A 324 2.14 3.76 -9.58
N LYS A 325 1.49 4.05 -8.46
CA LYS A 325 1.90 5.05 -7.47
C LYS A 325 3.19 4.59 -6.77
N PRO A 326 4.31 5.33 -6.86
CA PRO A 326 5.56 4.91 -6.22
C PRO A 326 5.46 4.88 -4.70
N LEU A 327 5.87 3.76 -4.10
CA LEU A 327 6.13 3.62 -2.68
C LEU A 327 7.57 3.16 -2.48
N LEU A 328 8.43 4.07 -2.04
CA LEU A 328 9.86 3.84 -1.85
C LEU A 328 10.14 3.50 -0.38
N VAL A 329 10.72 2.32 -0.13
CA VAL A 329 10.90 1.79 1.23
C VAL A 329 12.36 1.43 1.49
N ASP A 330 12.96 1.98 2.55
CA ASP A 330 14.23 1.44 3.06
C ASP A 330 13.95 0.20 3.95
N THR A 331 14.06 -0.99 3.36
CA THR A 331 13.82 -2.25 4.10
C THR A 331 14.86 -2.55 5.20
N CYS A 332 15.97 -1.79 5.21
CA CYS A 332 17.04 -1.86 6.20
C CYS A 332 16.89 -0.82 7.32
N ASP A 333 16.13 0.26 7.11
CA ASP A 333 15.86 1.26 8.14
C ASP A 333 14.57 0.95 8.90
N HIS A 334 14.70 0.56 10.17
CA HIS A 334 13.56 0.19 11.01
C HIS A 334 13.09 1.32 11.91
N ARG A 335 13.62 2.54 11.71
CA ARG A 335 13.15 3.76 12.39
C ARG A 335 11.90 4.32 11.73
N TYR A 336 11.61 3.93 10.49
CA TYR A 336 10.45 4.38 9.73
C TYR A 336 9.60 3.17 9.34
N HIS A 337 8.28 3.33 9.33
CA HIS A 337 7.35 2.32 8.85
C HIS A 337 6.33 2.98 7.92
N PRO A 338 6.56 2.93 6.60
CA PRO A 338 5.58 3.43 5.65
C PRO A 338 4.43 2.44 5.46
N VAL A 339 3.21 2.94 5.36
CA VAL A 339 2.01 2.15 5.04
C VAL A 339 1.18 2.87 3.99
N PHE A 340 0.84 2.21 2.88
CA PHE A 340 0.05 2.76 1.78
C PHE A 340 -1.35 2.16 1.76
N PHE A 341 -2.36 3.01 1.79
CA PHE A 341 -3.78 2.67 1.70
C PHE A 341 -4.35 3.10 0.36
N ASP A 342 -5.02 2.17 -0.33
CA ASP A 342 -5.68 2.42 -1.61
C ASP A 342 -6.75 1.33 -1.84
N ASP A 343 -7.93 1.70 -2.34
CA ASP A 343 -9.05 0.77 -2.58
C ASP A 343 -8.79 -0.17 -3.77
N ASN A 344 -8.00 0.28 -4.73
CA ASN A 344 -7.70 -0.44 -5.97
C ASN A 344 -6.56 -1.44 -5.84
N ILE A 345 -5.93 -1.58 -4.66
CA ILE A 345 -4.92 -2.62 -4.41
C ILE A 345 -5.57 -4.01 -4.57
N THR A 346 -5.00 -4.82 -5.45
CA THR A 346 -5.32 -6.25 -5.52
C THR A 346 -4.51 -7.03 -4.48
N LEU A 347 -5.12 -8.09 -3.94
CA LEU A 347 -4.46 -9.04 -3.03
C LEU A 347 -3.86 -10.24 -3.79
N ASP A 348 -3.50 -10.02 -5.06
CA ASP A 348 -2.87 -10.99 -5.95
C ASP A 348 -1.37 -11.16 -5.60
N THR A 349 -0.78 -12.31 -5.93
CA THR A 349 0.62 -12.59 -5.59
C THR A 349 1.63 -11.98 -6.56
N GLU A 350 1.20 -11.67 -7.79
CA GLU A 350 2.01 -11.21 -8.91
C GLU A 350 1.88 -9.71 -9.16
N ASP A 351 0.71 -9.12 -8.89
CA ASP A 351 0.47 -7.70 -9.13
C ASP A 351 -0.33 -7.00 -8.00
N THR A 352 0.15 -5.83 -7.60
CA THR A 352 -0.53 -4.92 -6.66
C THR A 352 -1.54 -4.00 -7.36
N LYS A 353 -1.58 -4.03 -8.70
CA LYS A 353 -2.42 -3.24 -9.62
C LYS A 353 -2.14 -1.73 -9.63
N ILE A 354 -1.99 -1.10 -8.47
CA ILE A 354 -1.91 0.36 -8.37
C ILE A 354 -0.69 0.90 -7.63
N VAL A 355 0.01 0.10 -6.82
CA VAL A 355 1.16 0.58 -6.03
C VAL A 355 2.47 -0.02 -6.53
N ASP A 356 3.37 0.84 -6.99
CA ASP A 356 4.74 0.47 -7.38
C ASP A 356 5.65 0.47 -6.14
N ALA A 357 5.63 -0.64 -5.40
CA ALA A 357 6.41 -0.79 -4.18
C ALA A 357 7.86 -1.19 -4.50
N ARG A 358 8.81 -0.30 -4.19
CA ARG A 358 10.25 -0.51 -4.45
C ARG A 358 11.05 -0.31 -3.18
N ASP A 359 12.20 -0.99 -3.10
CA ASP A 359 13.20 -0.60 -2.12
C ASP A 359 13.91 0.70 -2.53
N LYS A 360 14.71 1.26 -1.61
CA LYS A 360 15.49 2.48 -1.88
C LYS A 360 16.50 2.38 -3.04
N THR A 361 16.82 1.17 -3.49
CA THR A 361 17.71 0.93 -4.64
C THR A 361 16.92 0.83 -5.96
N GLY A 362 15.59 0.90 -5.90
CA GLY A 362 14.70 0.89 -7.06
C GLY A 362 14.22 -0.51 -7.43
N ARG A 363 14.71 -1.53 -6.72
CA ARG A 363 14.30 -2.91 -6.93
C ARG A 363 12.86 -3.10 -6.46
N ALA A 364 12.03 -3.68 -7.32
CA ALA A 364 10.65 -4.01 -6.98
C ALA A 364 10.58 -4.97 -5.78
N LEU A 365 9.68 -4.67 -4.85
CA LEU A 365 9.30 -5.57 -3.78
C LEU A 365 8.30 -6.58 -4.31
N TRP A 366 8.41 -7.81 -3.82
CA TRP A 366 7.43 -8.85 -4.14
C TRP A 366 6.05 -8.44 -3.61
N PRO A 367 4.96 -8.57 -4.39
CA PRO A 367 3.63 -8.12 -3.98
C PRO A 367 3.18 -8.68 -2.63
N VAL A 368 3.35 -10.00 -2.42
CA VAL A 368 3.04 -10.65 -1.13
C VAL A 368 3.82 -10.03 0.04
N TYR A 369 5.08 -9.67 -0.19
CA TYR A 369 5.91 -9.03 0.82
C TYR A 369 5.45 -7.58 1.07
N ALA A 370 5.17 -6.81 0.01
CA ALA A 370 4.63 -5.46 0.13
C ALA A 370 3.29 -5.47 0.88
N GLN A 371 2.35 -6.34 0.50
CA GLN A 371 1.04 -6.50 1.14
C GLN A 371 1.18 -6.88 2.60
N ARG A 372 2.15 -7.72 2.96
CA ARG A 372 2.32 -8.13 4.35
C ARG A 372 2.78 -6.99 5.27
N TYR A 373 3.58 -6.05 4.77
CA TYR A 373 4.29 -5.09 5.63
C TYR A 373 3.99 -3.61 5.35
N PHE A 374 3.67 -3.23 4.13
CA PHE A 374 3.71 -1.84 3.67
C PHE A 374 2.49 -1.37 2.88
N ILE A 375 1.69 -2.25 2.29
CA ILE A 375 0.49 -1.84 1.54
C ILE A 375 -0.77 -2.50 2.10
N CYS A 376 -1.87 -1.78 2.08
CA CYS A 376 -3.15 -2.21 2.62
C CYS A 376 -4.25 -1.81 1.64
N ARG A 377 -4.99 -2.80 1.12
CA ARG A 377 -6.26 -2.51 0.45
C ARG A 377 -7.19 -1.81 1.44
N ALA A 378 -7.66 -0.63 1.08
CA ALA A 378 -8.71 0.06 1.81
C ALA A 378 -10.07 -0.50 1.38
N GLU A 379 -10.97 -0.72 2.33
CA GLU A 379 -12.30 -1.30 2.06
C GLU A 379 -13.34 -0.22 2.36
N PRO A 380 -13.89 0.47 1.33
CA PRO A 380 -14.75 1.63 1.50
C PRO A 380 -15.95 1.37 2.42
N LEU A 381 -16.60 0.22 2.23
CA LEU A 381 -17.73 -0.22 3.05
C LEU A 381 -17.37 -0.29 4.54
N LEU A 382 -16.25 -0.94 4.87
CA LEU A 382 -15.84 -1.11 6.27
C LEU A 382 -15.35 0.20 6.87
N ALA A 383 -14.66 1.02 6.09
CA ALA A 383 -14.16 2.32 6.54
C ALA A 383 -15.30 3.31 6.84
N LEU A 384 -16.43 3.20 6.12
CA LEU A 384 -17.64 3.99 6.39
C LEU A 384 -18.45 3.48 7.59
N LEU A 385 -18.46 2.17 7.83
CA LEU A 385 -19.26 1.57 8.90
C LEU A 385 -18.53 1.55 10.26
N ASP A 386 -17.20 1.63 10.24
CA ASP A 386 -16.36 1.46 11.42
C ASP A 386 -15.28 2.55 11.52
N ASP A 387 -15.55 3.52 12.38
CA ASP A 387 -14.64 4.61 12.78
C ASP A 387 -13.24 4.14 13.21
N ARG A 388 -13.07 2.89 13.65
CA ARG A 388 -11.77 2.33 14.06
C ARG A 388 -11.10 1.51 12.95
N TYR A 389 -11.63 1.50 11.73
CA TYR A 389 -11.13 0.71 10.62
C TYR A 389 -9.64 0.94 10.37
N PHE A 390 -9.22 2.18 10.12
CA PHE A 390 -7.82 2.48 9.81
C PHE A 390 -6.90 2.28 11.01
N ILE A 391 -7.37 2.52 12.24
CA ILE A 391 -6.63 2.21 13.48
C ILE A 391 -6.23 0.74 13.48
N ARG A 392 -7.21 -0.16 13.30
CA ARG A 392 -6.94 -1.61 13.31
C ARG A 392 -6.04 -2.05 12.16
N LYS A 393 -6.18 -1.44 10.98
CA LYS A 393 -5.31 -1.73 9.83
C LYS A 393 -3.86 -1.31 10.09
N VAL A 394 -3.63 -0.12 10.66
CA VAL A 394 -2.29 0.32 11.07
C VAL A 394 -1.71 -0.64 12.11
N GLU A 395 -2.47 -0.99 13.15
CA GLU A 395 -2.04 -1.93 14.19
C GLU A 395 -1.69 -3.33 13.62
N GLU A 396 -2.43 -3.80 12.61
CA GLU A 396 -2.14 -5.05 11.91
C GLU A 396 -0.79 -4.98 11.17
N LYS A 397 -0.54 -3.90 10.44
CA LYS A 397 0.73 -3.69 9.73
C LYS A 397 1.89 -3.56 10.70
N GLU A 398 1.74 -2.77 11.77
CA GLU A 398 2.74 -2.62 12.81
C GLU A 398 3.08 -3.96 13.45
N ARG A 399 2.08 -4.79 13.79
CA ARG A 399 2.30 -6.13 14.35
C ARG A 399 3.17 -6.99 13.42
N CYS A 400 2.90 -6.97 12.12
CA CYS A 400 3.68 -7.69 11.13
C CYS A 400 5.11 -7.13 11.01
N PHE A 401 5.24 -5.82 10.94
CA PHE A 401 6.51 -5.11 10.87
C PHE A 401 7.40 -5.41 12.08
N PHE A 402 6.85 -5.32 13.30
CA PHE A 402 7.57 -5.61 14.54
C PHE A 402 7.97 -7.07 14.65
N ARG A 403 7.13 -8.01 14.21
CA ARG A 403 7.48 -9.43 14.18
C ARG A 403 8.70 -9.68 13.28
N LYS A 404 8.69 -9.09 12.08
CA LYS A 404 9.83 -9.15 11.15
C LYS A 404 11.09 -8.49 11.74
N ARG A 405 10.96 -7.31 12.34
CA ARG A 405 12.07 -6.60 12.99
C ARG A 405 12.70 -7.46 14.08
N ARG A 406 11.90 -8.05 14.98
CA ARG A 406 12.37 -8.96 16.03
C ARG A 406 13.08 -10.19 15.46
N ALA A 407 12.52 -10.81 14.42
CA ALA A 407 13.17 -11.95 13.74
C ALA A 407 14.53 -11.58 13.14
N ARG A 408 14.64 -10.42 12.46
CA ARG A 408 15.92 -9.93 11.91
C ARG A 408 16.95 -9.61 12.99
N MET A 409 16.51 -9.04 14.12
CA MET A 409 17.41 -8.79 15.26
C MET A 409 17.94 -10.09 15.86
N ARG A 410 17.09 -11.12 16.01
CA ARG A 410 17.51 -12.45 16.47
C ARG A 410 18.48 -13.11 15.49
N LEU A 411 18.20 -13.04 14.19
CA LEU A 411 19.08 -13.58 13.16
C LEU A 411 20.45 -12.88 13.18
N ARG A 412 20.48 -11.55 13.23
CA ARG A 412 21.75 -10.79 13.36
C ARG A 412 22.53 -11.18 14.61
N ALA A 413 21.86 -11.30 15.76
CA ALA A 413 22.49 -11.73 17.00
C ALA A 413 23.08 -13.14 16.89
N ALA A 414 22.35 -14.08 16.27
CA ALA A 414 22.83 -15.43 16.01
C ALA A 414 24.03 -15.44 15.05
N THR A 415 23.97 -14.69 13.95
CA THR A 415 25.10 -14.56 13.02
C THR A 415 26.34 -14.01 13.71
N LEU A 416 26.20 -12.96 14.53
CA LEU A 416 27.32 -12.40 15.30
C LEU A 416 27.89 -13.40 16.32
N ALA A 417 27.03 -14.20 16.97
CA ALA A 417 27.47 -15.25 17.89
C ALA A 417 28.28 -16.33 17.16
N VAL A 418 27.80 -16.80 15.99
CA VAL A 418 28.51 -17.76 15.15
C VAL A 418 29.84 -17.19 14.66
N SER A 419 29.86 -15.93 14.19
CA SER A 419 31.10 -15.28 13.76
C SER A 419 32.13 -15.12 14.88
N ARG A 420 31.71 -15.00 16.15
CA ARG A 420 32.62 -15.00 17.30
C ARG A 420 33.20 -16.39 17.53
N ILE A 421 32.36 -17.43 17.54
CA ILE A 421 32.81 -18.83 17.68
C ILE A 421 33.86 -19.17 16.61
N ILE A 422 33.59 -18.87 15.33
CA ILE A 422 34.53 -19.14 14.24
C ILE A 422 35.87 -18.39 14.42
N ARG A 423 35.84 -17.16 14.93
CA ARG A 423 37.07 -16.40 15.20
C ARG A 423 37.85 -17.01 16.37
N ASP A 424 37.16 -17.38 17.43
CA ASP A 424 37.78 -17.98 18.62
C ASP A 424 38.37 -19.37 18.31
N ASP A 425 37.73 -20.15 17.43
CA ASP A 425 38.26 -21.42 16.93
C ASP A 425 39.49 -21.22 16.03
N ASN A 426 39.49 -20.20 15.16
CA ASN A 426 40.63 -19.88 14.28
C ASN A 426 41.85 -19.30 15.03
N VAL A 427 41.69 -18.79 16.25
CA VAL A 427 42.81 -18.31 17.09
C VAL A 427 43.50 -19.48 17.81
N ASN A 428 42.87 -20.65 17.90
CA ASN A 428 43.36 -21.82 18.64
C ASN A 428 43.88 -22.97 17.75
N ILE A 429 44.17 -22.74 16.47
CA ILE A 429 44.82 -23.74 15.61
C ILE A 429 46.34 -23.47 15.65
N PRO A 430 47.16 -24.32 16.31
CA PRO A 430 48.60 -24.28 16.14
C PRO A 430 48.91 -24.58 14.67
N ASN A 431 49.94 -23.94 14.14
CA ASN A 431 50.39 -24.08 12.75
C ASN A 431 50.94 -25.51 12.52
N GLU A 432 50.07 -26.51 12.39
CA GLU A 432 50.45 -27.83 11.92
C GLU A 432 50.56 -27.81 10.40
N SER A 433 51.74 -28.20 9.93
CA SER A 433 52.13 -28.34 8.53
C SER A 433 51.01 -28.90 7.65
N GLN A 434 50.81 -28.28 6.49
CA GLN A 434 49.90 -28.73 5.43
C GLN A 434 50.06 -30.24 5.16
N VAL A 435 49.15 -31.04 5.71
CA VAL A 435 48.89 -32.39 5.22
C VAL A 435 47.78 -32.28 4.19
N GLU A 436 48.12 -32.50 2.94
CA GLU A 436 47.19 -32.54 1.81
C GLU A 436 46.11 -33.59 2.08
N TYR A 437 44.87 -33.14 2.28
CA TYR A 437 43.72 -33.99 2.59
C TYR A 437 43.15 -34.60 1.31
N ASP A 438 43.46 -35.87 1.03
CA ASP A 438 42.82 -36.68 -0.03
C ASP A 438 41.59 -37.41 0.55
N ALA A 439 40.41 -36.84 0.33
CA ALA A 439 39.11 -37.35 0.78
C ALA A 439 38.73 -38.74 0.20
N TRP A 440 39.44 -39.22 -0.83
CA TRP A 440 39.13 -40.47 -1.53
C TRP A 440 40.20 -41.55 -1.33
N LYS A 441 41.18 -41.30 -0.46
CA LYS A 441 42.28 -42.22 -0.18
C LYS A 441 41.80 -43.62 0.25
N GLN A 442 40.66 -43.71 0.95
CA GLN A 442 40.07 -44.97 1.41
C GLN A 442 39.14 -45.63 0.37
N SER A 443 38.74 -44.91 -0.67
CA SER A 443 37.79 -45.37 -1.69
C SER A 443 38.48 -45.87 -2.97
N ARG A 444 39.81 -45.78 -3.05
CA ARG A 444 40.57 -46.41 -4.13
C ARG A 444 40.59 -47.92 -3.90
N ILE A 445 39.59 -48.60 -4.44
CA ILE A 445 39.60 -50.04 -4.64
C ILE A 445 40.85 -50.35 -5.46
N SER A 446 41.80 -51.10 -4.86
CA SER A 446 42.88 -51.70 -5.62
C SER A 446 42.24 -52.66 -6.62
N LEU A 447 42.29 -52.35 -7.92
CA LEU A 447 42.13 -53.35 -8.95
C LEU A 447 43.38 -54.25 -8.90
N SER A 448 43.40 -55.15 -7.92
CA SER A 448 44.31 -56.27 -7.89
C SER A 448 43.98 -57.16 -9.07
N ARG A 449 44.92 -57.24 -10.01
CA ARG A 449 45.08 -58.29 -11.02
C ARG A 449 44.48 -59.60 -10.55
N THR A 450 43.38 -60.03 -11.17
CA THR A 450 43.05 -61.45 -11.28
C THR A 450 43.66 -61.98 -12.56
N HIS A 451 44.40 -63.08 -12.38
CA HIS A 451 45.09 -63.86 -13.39
C HIS A 451 44.24 -64.16 -14.63
N PHE A 452 44.81 -63.89 -15.80
CA PHE A 452 44.61 -64.74 -16.98
C PHE A 452 46.00 -65.20 -17.45
N SER A 453 46.22 -66.50 -17.36
CA SER A 453 47.35 -67.21 -17.94
C SER A 453 47.10 -67.43 -19.44
N SER A 454 48.10 -67.19 -20.28
CA SER A 454 48.73 -68.22 -21.13
C SER A 454 49.50 -67.59 -22.31
N SER A 455 50.78 -67.96 -22.36
CA SER A 455 51.56 -68.32 -23.55
C SER A 455 51.66 -67.39 -24.77
N THR A 456 52.93 -67.12 -25.08
CA THR A 456 53.62 -67.20 -26.38
C THR A 456 53.54 -66.06 -27.40
N ALA A 457 54.75 -65.81 -27.92
CA ALA A 457 55.14 -65.27 -29.23
C ALA A 457 55.24 -63.74 -29.37
N GLN A 458 56.49 -63.27 -29.42
CA GLN A 458 57.12 -62.71 -30.63
C GLN A 458 56.18 -61.95 -31.59
N ASP A 459 56.41 -60.64 -31.75
CA ASP A 459 57.02 -60.07 -32.97
C ASP A 459 56.80 -58.53 -33.05
N ASP A 460 57.90 -57.86 -33.35
CA ASP A 460 58.10 -56.84 -34.38
C ASP A 460 57.13 -55.68 -34.65
N GLU A 461 57.80 -54.54 -34.86
CA GLU A 461 57.58 -53.53 -35.90
C GLU A 461 56.50 -52.43 -35.78
N LYS A 462 57.05 -51.21 -35.88
CA LYS A 462 56.67 -50.10 -36.78
C LYS A 462 55.52 -49.14 -36.40
N GLU A 463 55.93 -47.87 -36.45
CA GLU A 463 55.33 -46.74 -37.15
C GLU A 463 53.81 -46.51 -37.02
N HIS A 464 53.43 -45.35 -36.52
CA HIS A 464 52.96 -44.29 -37.41
C HIS A 464 52.84 -42.94 -36.70
N GLU A 465 53.68 -42.03 -37.16
CA GLU A 465 53.42 -40.60 -37.29
C GLU A 465 52.05 -40.36 -37.94
N ILE A 466 51.32 -39.29 -37.55
CA ILE A 466 50.74 -38.27 -38.46
C ILE A 466 49.72 -37.36 -37.75
N VAL A 467 50.15 -36.10 -37.61
CA VAL A 467 49.51 -34.85 -38.06
C VAL A 467 48.32 -34.27 -37.29
N ARG A 468 48.56 -33.01 -36.90
CA ARG A 468 47.60 -31.97 -36.52
C ARG A 468 46.88 -31.39 -37.74
N LYS A 469 45.66 -30.88 -37.48
CA LYS A 469 44.93 -29.75 -38.12
C LYS A 469 43.93 -30.09 -39.23
N PRO A 470 42.91 -29.24 -39.46
CA PRO A 470 42.70 -27.86 -38.96
C PRO A 470 42.10 -27.73 -37.56
#